data_AF-A0A5C7P9H1-F1
#
_entry.id   AF-A0A5C7P9H1-F1
#
_cell.length_a   1.000
_cell.length_b   1.000
_cell.length_c   1.000
_cell.angle_alpha   90.00
_cell.angle_beta   90.00
_cell.angle_gamma   90.00
#
_symmetry.space_group_name_H-M   'P 1'
#
loop_
_entity.id
_entity.type
_entity.pdbx_description
1 polymer ?
#
loop_
_entity_poly.entity_id
_entity_poly.type
_entity_poly.pdbx_seq_one_letter_code
_entity_poly.pdbx_strand_id
1 'polypeptide(L)'
;MSPSLDTRTRGQRWADAVTSFGGSWLFIGTFVGSSAVWVLWNVLGSARPDPYPFLFLNMLLTVISTFQQPFVLLSQNRQNEEDRQRDEEDRAQLRLLLQRLDSIEAKLSK
;
A
#
# COMPACT_ATOMS: atom_id res chain seq x y z
N MET A 1 25.99 18.16 4.37
CA MET A 1 25.77 16.79 3.88
C MET A 1 25.72 15.87 5.10
N SER A 2 24.61 15.88 5.83
CA SER A 2 24.43 14.97 6.97
C SER A 2 24.22 13.56 6.41
N PRO A 3 25.03 12.57 6.81
CA PRO A 3 24.77 11.19 6.45
C PRO A 3 23.53 10.75 7.23
N SER A 4 22.37 10.71 6.57
CA SER A 4 21.21 9.99 7.08
C SER A 4 21.61 8.52 7.13
N LEU A 5 22.13 8.07 8.27
CA LEU A 5 22.32 6.66 8.55
C LEU A 5 20.94 6.03 8.42
N ASP A 6 20.75 5.32 7.31
CA ASP A 6 19.53 4.66 6.90
C ASP A 6 19.23 3.53 7.90
N THR A 7 18.71 3.90 9.06
CA THR A 7 18.11 2.99 10.05
C THR A 7 16.69 2.64 9.61
N ARG A 8 16.50 2.33 8.32
CA ARG A 8 15.31 1.60 7.87
C ARG A 8 15.29 0.27 8.59
N THR A 9 14.40 0.16 9.57
CA THR A 9 14.13 -1.10 10.25
C THR A 9 13.79 -2.15 9.21
N ARG A 10 14.23 -3.40 9.39
CA ARG A 10 13.99 -4.49 8.42
C ARG A 10 12.49 -4.55 8.04
N GLY A 11 11.60 -4.28 8.99
CA GLY A 11 10.16 -4.19 8.78
C GLY A 11 9.72 -3.15 7.74
N GLN A 12 10.34 -1.97 7.67
CA GLN A 12 10.02 -0.95 6.66
C GLN A 12 10.40 -1.42 5.25
N ARG A 13 11.55 -2.10 5.10
CA ARG A 13 11.96 -2.68 3.80
C ARG A 13 11.00 -3.78 3.34
N TRP A 14 10.53 -4.62 4.26
CA TRP A 14 9.52 -5.63 3.95
C TRP A 14 8.17 -4.99 3.60
N ALA A 15 7.74 -3.96 4.32
CA ALA A 15 6.51 -3.24 4.01
C ALA A 15 6.53 -2.63 2.60
N ASP A 16 7.60 -1.91 2.23
CA ASP A 16 7.76 -1.33 0.89
C ASP A 16 7.83 -2.40 -0.21
N ALA A 17 8.45 -3.55 0.08
CA ALA A 17 8.47 -4.69 -0.84
C ALA A 17 7.06 -5.28 -1.06
N VAL A 18 6.25 -5.43 0.00
CA VAL A 18 4.89 -5.96 -0.14
C VAL A 18 3.97 -4.94 -0.81
N THR A 19 4.12 -3.64 -0.53
CA THR A 19 3.35 -2.58 -1.21
C THR A 19 3.68 -2.50 -2.70
N SER A 20 4.95 -2.60 -3.09
CA SER A 20 5.35 -2.61 -4.51
C SER A 20 4.97 -3.91 -5.22
N PHE A 21 4.96 -5.04 -4.52
CA PHE A 21 4.57 -6.34 -5.08
C PHE A 21 3.05 -6.44 -5.29
N GLY A 22 2.25 -6.00 -4.31
CA GLY A 22 0.78 -6.04 -4.38
C GLY A 22 0.17 -5.07 -5.41
N GLY A 23 0.88 -4.01 -5.79
CA GLY A 23 0.41 -3.04 -6.79
C GLY A 23 0.77 -3.36 -8.24
N SER A 24 1.52 -4.44 -8.50
CA SER A 24 1.98 -4.77 -9.85
C SER A 24 0.94 -5.55 -10.64
N TRP A 25 0.65 -5.10 -11.87
CA TRP A 25 -0.21 -5.81 -12.83
C TRP A 25 0.27 -7.24 -13.13
N LEU A 26 1.58 -7.50 -13.02
CA LEU A 26 2.16 -8.83 -13.21
C LEU A 26 1.72 -9.82 -12.10
N PHE A 27 1.56 -9.36 -10.86
CA PHE A 27 1.13 -10.22 -9.74
C PHE A 27 -0.33 -10.67 -9.92
N ILE A 28 -1.20 -9.74 -10.33
CA ILE A 28 -2.60 -10.05 -10.66
C ILE A 28 -2.64 -11.04 -11.83
N GLY A 29 -1.82 -10.82 -12.86
CA GLY A 29 -1.72 -11.72 -14.01
C GLY A 29 -1.29 -13.15 -13.65
N THR A 30 -0.26 -13.33 -12.83
CA THR A 30 0.18 -14.66 -12.38
C THR A 30 -0.83 -15.33 -11.45
N PHE A 31 -1.51 -14.57 -10.59
CA PHE A 31 -2.56 -15.11 -9.73
C PHE A 31 -3.77 -15.62 -10.52
N VAL A 32 -4.26 -14.82 -11.47
CA VAL A 32 -5.38 -15.21 -12.35
C VAL A 32 -4.96 -16.37 -13.26
N GLY A 33 -3.76 -16.31 -13.83
CA GLY A 33 -3.22 -17.38 -14.69
C GLY A 33 -3.06 -18.71 -13.95
N SER A 34 -2.46 -18.70 -12.76
CA SER A 34 -2.32 -19.92 -11.92
C SER A 34 -3.68 -20.49 -11.51
N SER A 35 -4.65 -19.64 -11.16
CA SER A 35 -6.03 -20.05 -10.88
C SER A 35 -6.70 -20.70 -12.09
N ALA A 36 -6.51 -20.13 -13.29
CA ALA A 36 -7.03 -20.69 -14.54
C ALA A 36 -6.37 -22.05 -14.86
N VAL A 37 -5.06 -22.18 -14.66
CA VAL A 37 -4.33 -23.44 -14.82
C VAL A 37 -4.86 -24.51 -13.85
N TRP A 38 -5.14 -24.16 -12.60
CA TRP A 38 -5.72 -25.08 -11.61
C TRP A 38 -7.11 -25.58 -12.01
N VAL A 39 -7.96 -24.68 -12.50
CA VAL A 39 -9.29 -25.04 -13.02
C VAL A 39 -9.17 -25.95 -14.23
N LEU A 40 -8.30 -25.61 -15.20
CA LEU A 40 -8.05 -26.43 -16.39
C LEU A 40 -7.54 -27.82 -16.03
N TRP A 41 -6.61 -27.92 -15.07
CA TRP A 41 -6.11 -29.20 -14.56
C TRP A 41 -7.24 -30.05 -13.98
N ASN A 42 -8.14 -29.46 -13.19
CA ASN A 42 -9.25 -30.18 -12.57
C ASN A 42 -10.36 -30.58 -13.55
N VAL A 43 -10.58 -29.80 -14.61
CA VAL A 43 -11.62 -30.08 -15.61
C VAL A 43 -11.12 -31.11 -16.64
N LEU A 44 -9.87 -31.00 -17.09
CA LEU A 44 -9.29 -31.83 -18.16
C LEU A 44 -8.58 -33.09 -17.63
N GLY A 45 -8.18 -33.11 -16.36
CA GLY A 45 -7.47 -34.22 -15.73
C GLY A 45 -8.39 -35.40 -15.37
N SER A 46 -7.84 -36.62 -15.50
CA SER A 46 -8.50 -37.85 -15.03
C SER A 46 -8.62 -37.90 -13.51
N ALA A 47 -7.65 -37.29 -12.81
CA ALA A 47 -7.69 -37.06 -11.37
C ALA A 47 -8.32 -35.69 -11.10
N ARG A 48 -9.36 -35.65 -10.26
CA ARG A 48 -10.10 -34.43 -9.90
C ARG A 48 -9.92 -34.13 -8.41
N PRO A 49 -8.77 -33.58 -8.01
CA PRO A 49 -8.52 -33.24 -6.61
C PRO A 49 -9.49 -32.17 -6.07
N ASP A 50 -10.06 -31.32 -6.93
CA ASP A 50 -11.03 -30.28 -6.59
C ASP A 50 -12.20 -30.26 -7.60
N PRO A 51 -13.19 -31.15 -7.46
CA PRO A 51 -14.36 -31.21 -8.35
C PRO A 51 -15.19 -29.93 -8.28
N TYR A 52 -15.89 -29.60 -9.37
CA TYR A 52 -16.88 -28.52 -9.37
C TYR A 52 -17.88 -28.72 -8.22
N PRO A 53 -18.08 -27.75 -7.32
CA PRO A 53 -17.89 -26.30 -7.48
C PRO A 53 -16.55 -25.70 -6.98
N PHE A 54 -15.43 -26.45 -7.02
CA PHE A 54 -14.08 -26.02 -6.63
C PHE A 54 -14.01 -25.50 -5.17
N LEU A 55 -14.26 -26.39 -4.22
CA LEU A 55 -14.31 -26.04 -2.80
C LEU A 55 -12.97 -25.51 -2.30
N PHE A 56 -11.85 -26.13 -2.71
CA PHE A 56 -10.52 -25.74 -2.24
C PHE A 56 -10.11 -24.38 -2.80
N LEU A 57 -10.30 -24.17 -4.09
CA LEU A 57 -10.02 -22.88 -4.73
C LEU A 57 -10.87 -21.76 -4.10
N ASN A 58 -12.17 -22.00 -3.89
CA ASN A 58 -13.05 -21.03 -3.24
C ASN A 58 -12.63 -20.71 -1.80
N MET A 59 -12.22 -21.70 -1.01
CA MET A 59 -11.68 -21.46 0.33
C MET A 59 -10.41 -20.61 0.27
N LEU A 60 -9.47 -20.94 -0.61
CA LEU A 60 -8.22 -20.22 -0.76
C LEU A 60 -8.45 -18.75 -1.16
N LEU A 61 -9.30 -18.51 -2.15
CA LEU A 61 -9.66 -17.16 -2.61
C LEU A 61 -10.28 -16.33 -1.49
N THR A 62 -11.18 -16.93 -0.71
CA THR A 62 -11.86 -16.25 0.41
C THR A 62 -10.88 -15.86 1.50
N VAL A 63 -9.97 -16.76 1.86
CA VAL A 63 -8.93 -16.50 2.87
C VAL A 63 -8.01 -15.37 2.42
N ILE A 64 -7.51 -15.40 1.19
CA ILE A 64 -6.64 -14.36 0.64
C ILE A 64 -7.33 -12.99 0.64
N SER A 65 -8.58 -12.94 0.16
CA SER A 65 -9.39 -11.71 0.14
C SER A 65 -9.64 -11.15 1.55
N THR A 66 -9.85 -12.02 2.53
CA THR A 66 -10.03 -11.63 3.94
C THR A 66 -8.78 -10.98 4.51
N PHE A 67 -7.59 -11.52 4.19
CA PHE A 67 -6.31 -10.97 4.66
C PHE A 67 -5.86 -9.70 3.92
N GLN A 68 -6.35 -9.46 2.70
CA GLN A 68 -6.00 -8.27 1.92
C GLN A 68 -6.50 -6.97 2.59
N GLN A 69 -7.70 -6.97 3.18
CA GLN A 69 -8.32 -5.80 3.80
C GLN A 69 -7.48 -5.21 4.97
N PRO A 70 -7.03 -5.99 5.96
CA PRO A 70 -6.17 -5.47 7.04
C PRO A 70 -4.79 -5.05 6.52
N PHE A 71 -4.24 -5.70 5.49
CA PHE A 71 -2.98 -5.24 4.89
C PHE A 71 -3.13 -3.85 4.28
N VAL A 72 -4.23 -3.61 3.55
CA VAL A 72 -4.56 -2.28 3.03
C VAL A 72 -4.75 -1.29 4.17
N LEU A 73 -5.51 -1.64 5.22
CA LEU A 73 -5.72 -0.77 6.37
C LEU A 73 -4.42 -0.42 7.10
N LEU A 74 -3.51 -1.37 7.29
CA LEU A 74 -2.19 -1.12 7.90
C LEU A 74 -1.35 -0.20 7.02
N SER A 75 -1.39 -0.37 5.69
CA SER A 75 -0.70 0.51 4.75
C SER A 75 -1.29 1.93 4.72
N GLN A 76 -2.61 2.05 4.92
CA GLN A 76 -3.31 3.31 5.04
C GLN A 76 -3.01 4.00 6.38
N ASN A 77 -2.98 3.25 7.48
CA ASN A 77 -2.67 3.82 8.80
C ASN A 77 -1.27 4.45 8.82
N ARG A 78 -0.29 3.80 8.16
CA ARG A 78 1.06 4.36 7.99
C ARG A 78 1.06 5.62 7.12
N GLN A 79 0.39 5.60 5.97
CA GLN A 79 0.31 6.76 5.07
C GLN A 79 -0.38 7.94 5.75
N ASN A 80 -1.47 7.71 6.49
CA ASN A 80 -2.19 8.74 7.23
C ASN A 80 -1.31 9.43 8.28
N GLU A 81 -0.41 8.69 8.93
CA GLU A 81 0.48 9.25 9.94
C GLU A 81 1.59 10.12 9.31
N GLU A 82 2.12 9.70 8.16
CA GLU A 82 3.04 10.51 7.34
C GLU A 82 2.35 11.76 6.79
N ASP A 83 1.13 11.62 6.28
CA ASP A 83 0.33 12.74 5.76
C ASP A 83 -0.02 13.74 6.87
N ARG A 84 -0.30 13.27 8.09
CA ARG A 84 -0.58 14.17 9.22
C ARG A 84 0.62 15.04 9.60
N GLN A 85 1.83 14.47 9.54
CA GLN A 85 3.06 15.24 9.80
C GLN A 85 3.28 16.30 8.71
N ARG A 86 3.06 15.94 7.44
CA ARG A 86 3.14 16.89 6.32
C ARG A 86 2.14 18.03 6.45
N ASP A 87 0.90 17.72 6.84
CA ASP A 87 -0.13 18.73 7.10
C ASP A 87 0.26 19.71 8.22
N GLU A 88 0.89 19.23 9.28
CA GLU A 88 1.37 20.06 10.38
C GLU A 88 2.51 21.00 9.94
N GLU A 89 3.44 20.50 9.13
CA GLU A 89 4.53 21.28 8.53
C GLU A 89 4.01 22.35 7.56
N ASP A 90 3.10 21.99 6.65
CA ASP A 90 2.49 22.93 5.69
C ASP A 90 1.72 24.05 6.41
N ARG A 91 0.99 23.72 7.48
CA ARG A 91 0.30 24.73 8.31
C ARG A 91 1.28 25.67 9.00
N ALA A 92 2.42 25.16 9.49
CA ALA A 92 3.45 25.98 10.09
C ALA A 92 4.08 26.93 9.06
N GLN A 93 4.36 26.42 7.85
CA GLN A 93 4.90 27.21 6.75
C GLN A 93 3.93 28.29 6.28
N LEU A 94 2.62 27.98 6.19
CA LEU A 94 1.58 28.96 5.85
C LEU A 94 1.51 30.09 6.88
N ARG A 95 1.60 29.77 8.19
CA ARG A 95 1.63 30.80 9.25
C ARG A 95 2.84 31.71 9.13
N LEU A 96 4.01 31.17 8.79
CA LEU A 96 5.21 31.98 8.55
C LEU A 96 5.03 32.91 7.36
N LEU A 97 4.41 32.45 6.27
CA LEU A 97 4.12 33.29 5.10
C LEU A 97 3.18 34.45 5.46
N LEU A 98 2.12 34.19 6.23
CA LEU A 98 1.22 35.23 6.71
C LEU A 98 1.97 36.26 7.57
N GLN A 99 2.81 35.80 8.50
CA GLN A 99 3.62 36.70 9.34
C GLN A 99 4.61 37.53 8.51
N ARG A 100 5.18 36.97 7.44
CA ARG A 100 6.06 37.69 6.52
C ARG A 100 5.31 38.78 5.77
N LEU A 101 4.09 38.51 5.29
CA LEU A 101 3.25 39.50 4.62
C LEU A 101 2.93 40.69 5.55
N ASP A 102 2.49 40.42 6.78
CA ASP A 102 2.22 41.47 7.77
C ASP A 102 3.45 42.35 8.03
N SER A 103 4.63 41.74 8.13
CA SER A 103 5.87 42.46 8.36
C SER A 103 6.29 43.35 7.18
N ILE A 104 5.89 43.00 5.95
CA ILE A 104 6.14 43.79 4.74
C ILE A 104 5.16 44.97 4.70
N GLU A 105 3.87 44.74 4.94
CA GLU A 105 2.88 45.81 4.99
C GLU A 105 3.22 46.85 6.06
N ALA A 106 3.65 46.41 7.25
CA ALA A 106 4.09 47.30 8.32
C ALA A 106 5.33 48.13 7.94
N LYS A 107 6.23 47.60 7.09
CA LYS A 107 7.38 48.33 6.56
C LYS A 107 7.03 49.26 5.40
N LEU A 108 6.00 48.94 4.61
CA LEU A 108 5.54 49.76 3.49
C LEU A 108 4.69 50.96 3.96
N SER A 109 4.02 50.81 5.11
CA SER A 109 3.17 51.82 5.76
C SER A 109 3.97 52.89 6.56
N LYS A 110 5.29 52.77 6.63
CA LYS A 110 6.19 53.66 7.39
C LYS A 110 7.14 54.40 6.46
#